data_AF-A0A2N1TIY1-F1
#
_entry.id   AF-A0A2N1TIY1-F1
#
_cell.length_a   1.000
_cell.length_b   1.000
_cell.length_c   1.000
_cell.angle_alpha   90.00
_cell.angle_beta   90.00
_cell.angle_gamma   90.00
#
_symmetry.space_group_name_H-M   'P 1'
#
loop_
_entity.id
_entity.type
_entity.pdbx_description
1 polymer ?
#
loop_
_entity_poly.entity_id
_entity_poly.type
_entity_poly.pdbx_seq_one_letter_code
_entity_poly.pdbx_strand_id
1 'polypeptide(L)'
;MNKILCSGECMKIVITGPKGSGKTTIGKRLAELLNIPFFETDGILEQIWAEEKGETLTFREIYQCVGENEFRHLEKRAVEKVAGLDWCIISTGGGSLYDAGSRALLSNNSIMVLLKAGDDLLWERITRDGIPVFLSGDGGFEILKERNIRLYETVEHISDIVIDIEKDTEKEIHCNLAELIFSTMVMGMSSPNTFGEIVRVTTFGESHGAAVGAVLDGVAPGIDLSEDDIQAELNRRRPGQSRVSTPRDEKDRVHILSGIFEGKTTGTPICMLVYNEDQDSSKYDALRHVFRPGHADFSFWKKYGLRDHRGGGRSSGRETIGRVAAGAVARKMLGNEGIEICAYAEMIAGITGERVDYSFIEKNSVRAADPDKAAEMEEAIMAARKNRDSVGGIVRCIIKNCPAGLGDPVFGKLDARLSMAFFSIGAVKGVEIGAGFSAASMKGSENNDPMREGNFESNNAGGILGGISTGQDIVVRIAVKPTPSIAREQHTCDTADQDTVIAIEGRHDPCIVPRIIPVIESMAALVMLDSLRMQRCLRGVHD
;
A
#
# COMPACT_ATOMS: atom_id res chain seq x y z
N MET A 1 21.10 28.61 -5.48
CA MET A 1 21.12 27.40 -4.64
C MET A 1 19.69 26.86 -4.65
N ASN A 2 19.35 26.07 -5.67
CA ASN A 2 17.98 25.61 -5.91
C ASN A 2 17.69 24.44 -4.97
N LYS A 3 16.81 24.67 -3.99
CA LYS A 3 16.18 23.58 -3.24
C LYS A 3 15.25 22.84 -4.19
N ILE A 4 15.61 21.59 -4.47
CA ILE A 4 14.74 20.61 -5.11
C ILE A 4 13.52 20.48 -4.19
N LEU A 5 12.37 20.95 -4.67
CA LEU A 5 11.07 20.60 -4.09
C LEU A 5 10.89 19.10 -4.34
N CYS A 6 11.10 18.30 -3.30
CA CYS A 6 10.57 16.95 -3.28
C CYS A 6 9.04 17.09 -3.40
N SER A 7 8.47 16.57 -4.49
CA SER A 7 7.03 16.33 -4.65
C SER A 7 6.59 15.16 -3.76
N GLY A 8 6.93 15.22 -2.47
CA GLY A 8 6.29 14.41 -1.43
C GLY A 8 5.02 15.13 -1.01
N GLU A 9 3.90 14.42 -0.92
CA GLU A 9 2.65 14.99 -0.44
C GLU A 9 2.86 15.45 1.02
N CYS A 10 2.88 16.77 1.27
CA CYS A 10 3.14 17.34 2.60
C CYS A 10 1.95 17.09 3.54
N MET A 11 2.11 16.32 4.61
CA MET A 11 1.05 15.93 5.54
C MET A 11 0.93 16.91 6.72
N LYS A 12 -0.28 17.39 7.02
CA LYS A 12 -0.53 18.41 8.07
C LYS A 12 -1.64 17.99 9.02
N ILE A 13 -1.64 18.52 10.24
CA ILE A 13 -2.80 18.45 11.16
C ILE A 13 -3.35 19.86 11.30
N VAL A 14 -4.58 20.09 10.86
CA VAL A 14 -5.21 21.41 10.89
C VAL A 14 -6.27 21.44 11.99
N ILE A 15 -6.05 22.25 13.01
CA ILE A 15 -6.99 22.44 14.12
C ILE A 15 -7.80 23.70 13.88
N THR A 16 -9.12 23.54 13.86
CA THR A 16 -10.08 24.61 13.64
C THR A 16 -11.28 24.53 14.58
N GLY A 17 -12.07 25.60 14.60
CA GLY A 17 -13.21 25.75 15.51
C GLY A 17 -13.45 27.21 15.91
N PRO A 18 -14.59 27.50 16.56
CA PRO A 18 -14.96 28.86 16.97
C PRO A 18 -13.92 29.58 17.81
N LYS A 19 -14.04 30.91 17.92
CA LYS A 19 -13.24 31.66 18.89
C LYS A 19 -13.64 31.20 20.31
N GLY A 20 -12.66 30.97 21.19
CA GLY A 20 -12.89 30.43 22.54
C GLY A 20 -12.82 28.90 22.67
N SER A 21 -12.72 28.17 21.56
CA SER A 21 -12.63 26.69 21.55
C SER A 21 -11.28 26.13 22.04
N GLY A 22 -10.26 26.96 22.29
CA GLY A 22 -8.97 26.49 22.80
C GLY A 22 -8.00 25.91 21.77
N LYS A 23 -8.19 26.19 20.47
CA LYS A 23 -7.31 25.72 19.37
C LYS A 23 -5.81 25.85 19.66
N THR A 24 -5.37 27.02 20.13
CA THR A 24 -3.95 27.30 20.45
C THR A 24 -3.44 26.43 21.60
N THR A 25 -4.24 26.28 22.66
CA THR A 25 -3.88 25.47 23.83
C THR A 25 -3.78 23.99 23.46
N ILE A 26 -4.82 23.46 22.81
CA ILE A 26 -4.88 22.07 22.35
C ILE A 26 -3.77 21.80 21.33
N GLY A 27 -3.56 22.70 20.37
CA GLY A 27 -2.55 22.55 19.33
C GLY A 27 -1.13 22.54 19.86
N LYS A 28 -0.78 23.43 20.80
CA LYS A 28 0.54 23.41 21.45
C LYS A 28 0.77 22.12 22.22
N ARG A 29 -0.21 21.67 22.99
CA ARG A 29 -0.08 20.44 23.77
C ARG A 29 0.02 19.21 22.88
N LEU A 30 -0.77 19.16 21.81
CA LEU A 30 -0.72 18.08 20.83
C LEU A 30 0.63 18.06 20.09
N ALA A 31 1.21 19.23 19.77
CA ALA A 31 2.53 19.33 19.18
C ALA A 31 3.64 18.78 20.10
N GLU A 32 3.53 19.02 21.41
CA GLU A 32 4.44 18.39 22.40
C GLU A 32 4.26 16.87 22.46
N LEU A 33 3.02 16.38 22.48
CA LEU A 33 2.74 14.94 22.55
C LEU A 33 3.22 14.19 21.31
N LEU A 34 3.06 14.80 20.13
CA LEU A 34 3.44 14.22 18.84
C LEU A 34 4.88 14.55 18.44
N ASN A 35 5.55 15.44 19.17
CA ASN A 35 6.89 15.95 18.89
C ASN A 35 7.03 16.54 17.47
N ILE A 36 6.10 17.45 17.09
CA ILE A 36 6.07 18.12 15.78
C ILE A 36 5.90 19.64 15.91
N PRO A 37 6.32 20.44 14.93
CA PRO A 37 6.17 21.90 14.98
C PRO A 37 4.71 22.38 15.03
N PHE A 38 4.47 23.49 15.72
CA PHE A 38 3.17 24.15 15.82
C PHE A 38 3.21 25.54 15.18
N PHE A 39 2.21 25.86 14.35
CA PHE A 39 2.05 27.14 13.67
C PHE A 39 0.64 27.70 13.87
N GLU A 40 0.53 29.01 13.99
CA GLU A 40 -0.74 29.73 14.08
C GLU A 40 -0.87 30.67 12.88
N THR A 41 -1.97 30.59 12.14
CA THR A 41 -2.19 31.48 10.98
C THR A 41 -2.15 32.95 11.37
N ASP A 42 -2.65 33.29 12.56
CA ASP A 42 -2.66 34.66 13.08
C ASP A 42 -1.22 35.17 13.32
N GLY A 43 -0.33 34.32 13.87
CA GLY A 43 1.07 34.67 14.08
C GLY A 43 1.85 34.78 12.76
N ILE A 44 1.51 33.96 11.76
CA ILE A 44 2.10 34.06 10.42
C ILE A 44 1.65 35.35 9.71
N LEU A 45 0.42 35.78 9.93
CA LEU A 45 -0.09 37.07 9.44
C LEU A 45 0.70 38.24 10.04
N GLU A 46 0.93 38.23 11.36
CA GLU A 46 1.75 39.24 12.04
C GLU A 46 3.19 39.28 11.50
N GLN A 47 3.78 38.11 11.19
CA GLN A 47 5.10 38.02 10.56
C GLN A 47 5.11 38.63 9.15
N ILE A 48 4.12 38.31 8.32
CA ILE A 48 3.99 38.89 6.97
C ILE A 48 3.89 40.42 7.07
N TRP A 49 3.10 40.93 8.01
CA TRP A 49 2.97 42.37 8.24
C TRP A 49 4.30 43.02 8.62
N ALA A 50 5.02 42.44 9.57
CA ALA A 50 6.31 42.95 10.02
C ALA A 50 7.36 42.95 8.90
N GLU A 51 7.38 41.90 8.08
CA GLU A 51 8.25 41.78 6.90
C GLU A 51 7.96 42.88 5.86
N GLU A 52 6.69 43.25 5.63
CA GLU A 52 6.29 44.18 4.58
C GLU A 52 6.26 45.65 5.00
N LYS A 53 5.86 45.92 6.24
CA LYS A 53 5.64 47.29 6.75
C LYS A 53 6.76 47.78 7.65
N GLY A 54 7.65 46.88 8.09
CA GLY A 54 8.77 47.23 8.97
C GLY A 54 8.35 47.61 10.40
N GLU A 55 7.13 47.25 10.81
CA GLU A 55 6.58 47.48 12.15
C GLU A 55 5.91 46.21 12.70
N THR A 56 5.95 46.02 14.01
CA THR A 56 5.31 44.88 14.67
C THR A 56 3.99 45.33 15.27
N LEU A 57 2.89 44.81 14.73
CA LEU A 57 1.54 44.98 15.24
C LEU A 57 0.92 43.61 15.53
N THR A 58 0.10 43.54 16.56
CA THR A 58 -0.73 42.35 16.82
C THR A 58 -1.82 42.22 15.76
N PHE A 59 -2.36 41.01 15.57
CA PHE A 59 -3.43 40.78 14.60
C PHE A 59 -4.65 41.69 14.85
N ARG A 60 -4.92 42.08 16.11
CA ARG A 60 -6.00 43.01 16.49
C ARG A 60 -5.73 44.42 15.98
N GLU A 61 -4.49 44.89 16.13
CA GLU A 61 -4.06 46.21 15.66
C GLU A 61 -3.99 46.26 14.13
N ILE A 62 -3.54 45.19 13.49
CA ILE A 62 -3.55 45.07 12.02
C ILE A 62 -4.98 45.17 11.49
N TYR A 63 -5.93 44.44 12.08
CA TYR A 63 -7.35 44.50 11.69
C TYR A 63 -7.91 45.93 11.81
N GLN A 64 -7.59 46.64 12.89
CA GLN A 64 -8.02 48.03 13.09
C GLN A 64 -7.37 48.99 12.09
N CYS A 65 -6.13 48.73 11.69
CA CYS A 65 -5.37 49.57 10.76
C CYS A 65 -5.90 49.46 9.32
N VAL A 66 -6.14 48.24 8.83
CA VAL A 66 -6.40 48.00 7.39
C VAL A 66 -7.86 47.73 7.04
N GLY A 67 -8.69 47.46 8.05
CA GLY A 67 -10.09 47.08 7.85
C GLY A 67 -10.27 45.67 7.27
N GLU A 68 -11.53 45.23 7.14
CA GLU A 68 -11.84 43.83 6.89
C GLU A 68 -11.30 43.31 5.55
N ASN A 69 -11.50 44.02 4.44
CA ASN A 69 -11.14 43.52 3.11
C ASN A 69 -9.64 43.22 2.97
N GLU A 70 -8.79 44.16 3.39
CA GLU A 70 -7.34 43.98 3.32
C GLU A 70 -6.86 42.93 4.32
N PHE A 71 -7.49 42.86 5.50
CA PHE A 71 -7.22 41.81 6.48
C PHE A 71 -7.52 40.41 5.93
N ARG A 72 -8.61 40.23 5.17
CA ARG A 72 -8.91 38.95 4.50
C ARG A 72 -7.86 38.56 3.47
N HIS A 73 -7.30 39.53 2.74
CA HIS A 73 -6.20 39.27 1.83
C HIS A 73 -4.94 38.79 2.58
N LEU A 74 -4.62 39.40 3.72
CA LEU A 74 -3.52 38.96 4.59
C LEU A 74 -3.77 37.57 5.20
N GLU A 75 -5.00 37.27 5.65
CA GLU A 75 -5.39 35.93 6.13
C GLU A 75 -5.13 34.86 5.06
N LYS A 76 -5.56 35.12 3.82
CA LYS A 76 -5.37 34.18 2.71
C LYS A 76 -3.88 33.91 2.44
N ARG A 77 -3.04 34.94 2.46
CA ARG A 77 -1.59 34.80 2.25
C ARG A 77 -0.92 34.04 3.40
N ALA A 78 -1.37 34.25 4.63
CA ALA A 78 -0.91 33.47 5.77
C ALA A 78 -1.27 31.98 5.60
N VAL A 79 -2.49 31.68 5.13
CA VAL A 79 -2.93 30.33 4.79
C VAL A 79 -2.06 29.71 3.69
N GLU A 80 -1.79 30.44 2.60
CA GLU A 80 -0.92 29.97 1.52
C GLU A 80 0.50 29.62 2.02
N LYS A 81 1.05 30.43 2.94
CA LYS A 81 2.37 30.20 3.54
C LYS A 81 2.40 28.95 4.41
N VAL A 82 1.36 28.69 5.22
CA VAL A 82 1.31 27.48 6.08
C VAL A 82 0.86 26.23 5.33
N ALA A 83 0.08 26.36 4.27
CA ALA A 83 -0.38 25.21 3.47
C ALA A 83 0.79 24.46 2.79
N GLY A 84 1.89 25.16 2.51
CA GLY A 84 3.12 24.57 1.98
C GLY A 84 3.98 23.83 3.01
N LEU A 85 3.64 23.88 4.30
CA LEU A 85 4.38 23.20 5.36
C LEU A 85 4.07 21.70 5.37
N ASP A 86 5.04 20.94 5.89
CA ASP A 86 4.98 19.49 6.04
C ASP A 86 5.20 19.11 7.50
N TRP A 87 4.55 18.03 7.91
CA TRP A 87 4.63 17.40 9.22
C TRP A 87 4.55 18.37 10.40
N CYS A 88 3.45 19.12 10.46
CA CYS A 88 3.21 20.12 11.49
C CYS A 88 1.74 20.24 11.88
N ILE A 89 1.50 20.91 13.01
CA ILE A 89 0.16 21.31 13.47
C ILE A 89 -0.07 22.78 13.10
N ILE A 90 -1.21 23.05 12.47
CA ILE A 90 -1.64 24.39 12.07
C ILE A 90 -2.94 24.70 12.82
N SER A 91 -2.92 25.72 13.67
CA SER A 91 -4.14 26.30 14.24
C SER A 91 -4.64 27.43 13.35
N THR A 92 -5.88 27.33 12.89
CA THR A 92 -6.49 28.36 12.03
C THR A 92 -7.17 29.46 12.86
N GLY A 93 -7.08 30.70 12.40
CA GLY A 93 -7.90 31.81 12.89
C GLY A 93 -9.38 31.55 12.65
N GLY A 94 -10.25 32.13 13.49
CA GLY A 94 -11.70 31.90 13.41
C GLY A 94 -12.37 32.39 12.13
N GLY A 95 -11.63 33.14 11.28
CA GLY A 95 -12.08 33.64 9.99
C GLY A 95 -11.51 32.90 8.77
N SER A 96 -10.44 32.12 8.94
CA SER A 96 -9.60 31.66 7.83
C SER A 96 -10.25 30.58 6.97
N LEU A 97 -11.28 29.89 7.48
CA LEU A 97 -12.01 28.85 6.74
C LEU A 97 -13.31 29.34 6.06
N TYR A 98 -13.65 30.64 6.14
CA TYR A 98 -14.82 31.15 5.40
C TYR A 98 -14.57 31.22 3.89
N ASP A 99 -13.32 31.43 3.47
CA ASP A 99 -12.92 31.43 2.06
C ASP A 99 -12.75 29.99 1.52
N ALA A 100 -13.31 29.72 0.35
CA ALA A 100 -13.26 28.39 -0.26
C ALA A 100 -11.85 27.99 -0.70
N GLY A 101 -11.03 28.94 -1.17
CA GLY A 101 -9.65 28.66 -1.56
C GLY A 101 -8.78 28.28 -0.36
N SER A 102 -8.94 29.00 0.75
CA SER A 102 -8.26 28.72 2.01
C SER A 102 -8.64 27.36 2.57
N ARG A 103 -9.92 26.96 2.47
CA ARG A 103 -10.35 25.59 2.82
C ARG A 103 -9.65 24.54 1.98
N ALA A 104 -9.67 24.69 0.66
CA ALA A 104 -9.04 23.72 -0.25
C ALA A 104 -7.54 23.57 0.01
N LEU A 105 -6.83 24.67 0.30
CA LEU A 105 -5.40 24.65 0.62
C LEU A 105 -5.10 23.94 1.95
N LEU A 106 -5.91 24.20 2.97
CA LEU A 106 -5.70 23.62 4.30
C LEU A 106 -6.14 22.17 4.38
N SER A 107 -7.24 21.79 3.72
CA SER A 107 -7.76 20.41 3.74
C SER A 107 -6.91 19.45 2.90
N ASN A 108 -6.17 19.96 1.91
CA ASN A 108 -5.37 19.13 1.03
C ASN A 108 -4.23 18.43 1.79
N ASN A 109 -4.22 17.10 1.73
CA ASN A 109 -3.29 16.22 2.43
C ASN A 109 -3.11 16.59 3.91
N SER A 110 -4.23 16.68 4.61
CA SER A 110 -4.27 17.05 6.02
C SER A 110 -5.23 16.17 6.80
N ILE A 111 -5.06 16.13 8.12
CA ILE A 111 -6.08 15.71 9.07
C ILE A 111 -6.75 16.97 9.60
N MET A 112 -7.99 17.19 9.22
CA MET A 112 -8.82 18.30 9.63
C MET A 112 -9.52 17.97 10.96
N VAL A 113 -9.19 18.72 12.01
CA VAL A 113 -9.74 18.58 13.36
C VAL A 113 -10.63 19.76 13.67
N LEU A 114 -11.93 19.52 13.85
CA LEU A 114 -12.90 20.53 14.28
C LEU A 114 -13.20 20.40 15.79
N LEU A 115 -12.98 21.50 16.51
CA LEU A 115 -13.39 21.67 17.89
C LEU A 115 -14.77 22.32 17.95
N LYS A 116 -15.77 21.61 18.48
CA LYS A 116 -17.13 22.09 18.72
C LYS A 116 -17.35 22.40 20.21
N ALA A 117 -18.10 23.45 20.47
CA ALA A 117 -18.61 23.82 21.78
C ALA A 117 -19.93 24.59 21.62
N GLY A 118 -20.72 24.64 22.69
CA GLY A 118 -21.91 25.45 22.81
C GLY A 118 -21.60 26.94 22.92
N ASP A 119 -22.55 27.75 22.46
CA ASP A 119 -22.38 29.21 22.35
C ASP A 119 -22.15 29.86 23.72
N ASP A 120 -22.81 29.37 24.77
CA ASP A 120 -22.69 29.89 26.15
C ASP A 120 -21.28 29.75 26.70
N LEU A 121 -20.67 28.55 26.57
CA LEU A 121 -19.30 28.31 27.01
C LEU A 121 -18.29 29.16 26.24
N LEU A 122 -18.48 29.27 24.91
CA LEU A 122 -17.62 30.09 24.07
C LEU A 122 -17.72 31.57 24.46
N TRP A 123 -18.92 32.06 24.74
CA TRP A 123 -19.15 33.43 25.18
C TRP A 123 -18.51 33.72 26.55
N GLU A 124 -18.64 32.82 27.52
CA GLU A 124 -17.99 32.93 28.83
C GLU A 124 -16.46 33.04 28.68
N ARG A 125 -15.85 32.19 27.84
CA ARG A 125 -14.40 32.22 27.59
C ARG A 125 -13.97 33.51 26.90
N ILE A 126 -14.71 33.97 25.89
CA ILE A 126 -14.39 35.20 25.15
C ILE A 126 -14.51 36.44 26.04
N THR A 127 -15.54 36.51 26.89
CA THR A 127 -15.75 37.65 27.78
C THR A 127 -14.65 37.75 28.85
N ARG A 128 -14.11 36.61 29.29
CA ARG A 128 -12.96 36.55 30.23
C ARG A 128 -11.66 37.09 29.63
N ASP A 129 -11.40 36.81 28.35
CA ASP A 129 -10.17 37.19 27.64
C ASP A 129 -10.27 38.55 26.90
N GLY A 130 -11.43 39.21 27.01
CA GLY A 130 -11.74 40.49 26.40
C GLY A 130 -12.51 40.36 25.08
N ILE A 131 -13.67 41.03 25.02
CA ILE A 131 -14.59 41.01 23.88
C ILE A 131 -13.91 41.64 22.65
N PRO A 132 -13.81 40.91 21.52
CA PRO A 132 -13.28 41.45 20.27
C PRO A 132 -14.14 42.60 19.73
N VAL A 133 -13.53 43.54 19.02
CA VAL A 133 -14.23 44.70 18.44
C VAL A 133 -15.42 44.30 17.56
N PHE A 134 -15.30 43.22 16.79
CA PHE A 134 -16.39 42.72 15.94
C PHE A 134 -17.55 42.05 16.70
N LEU A 135 -17.41 41.83 18.01
CA LEU A 135 -18.47 41.38 18.93
C LEU A 135 -18.83 42.46 19.95
N SER A 136 -18.29 43.67 19.81
CA SER A 136 -18.57 44.78 20.73
C SER A 136 -19.88 45.48 20.37
N GLY A 137 -20.65 45.88 21.39
CA GLY A 137 -21.96 46.50 21.24
C GLY A 137 -23.13 45.61 21.66
N ASP A 138 -24.36 46.12 21.53
CA ASP A 138 -25.58 45.37 21.82
C ASP A 138 -25.76 44.25 20.78
N GLY A 139 -25.98 43.00 21.23
CA GLY A 139 -26.20 41.84 20.36
C GLY A 139 -24.95 41.02 19.99
N GLY A 140 -23.81 41.21 20.68
CA GLY A 140 -22.58 40.47 20.40
C GLY A 140 -22.68 38.94 20.54
N PHE A 141 -23.56 38.46 21.41
CA PHE A 141 -23.81 37.03 21.62
C PHE A 141 -24.52 36.40 20.43
N GLU A 142 -25.52 37.08 19.88
CA GLU A 142 -26.26 36.68 18.68
C GLU A 142 -25.34 36.64 17.45
N ILE A 143 -24.45 37.62 17.31
CA ILE A 143 -23.44 37.65 16.24
C ILE A 143 -22.48 36.46 16.37
N LEU A 144 -22.04 36.11 17.59
CA LEU A 144 -21.20 34.92 17.81
C LEU A 144 -21.93 33.66 17.34
N LYS A 145 -23.20 33.51 17.71
CA LYS A 145 -24.02 32.34 17.37
C LYS A 145 -24.17 32.17 15.85
N GLU A 146 -24.50 33.23 15.13
CA GLU A 146 -24.60 33.19 13.66
C GLU A 146 -23.27 32.78 13.01
N ARG A 147 -22.15 33.29 13.53
CA ARG A 147 -20.80 32.94 13.04
C ARG A 147 -20.42 31.49 13.31
N ASN A 148 -20.83 30.95 14.46
CA ASN A 148 -20.59 29.55 14.84
C ASN A 148 -21.37 28.60 13.95
N ILE A 149 -22.66 28.87 13.70
CA ILE A 149 -23.50 28.11 12.77
C ILE A 149 -22.82 28.05 11.39
N ARG A 150 -22.46 29.22 10.84
CA ARG A 150 -21.79 29.30 9.54
C ARG A 150 -20.48 28.53 9.50
N LEU A 151 -19.67 28.60 10.56
CA LEU A 151 -18.41 27.86 10.64
C LEU A 151 -18.65 26.35 10.64
N TYR A 152 -19.56 25.85 11.47
CA TYR A 152 -19.85 24.43 11.57
C TYR A 152 -20.41 23.88 10.26
N GLU A 153 -21.40 24.53 9.65
CA GLU A 153 -21.94 24.12 8.33
C GLU A 153 -20.85 24.03 7.25
N THR A 154 -19.89 24.97 7.31
CA THR A 154 -18.82 25.08 6.31
C THR A 154 -17.69 24.08 6.51
N VAL A 155 -17.41 23.65 7.75
CA VAL A 155 -16.17 22.94 8.09
C VAL A 155 -16.41 21.50 8.55
N GLU A 156 -17.57 21.20 9.11
CA GLU A 156 -17.86 19.87 9.68
C GLU A 156 -17.80 18.75 8.63
N HIS A 157 -18.29 19.01 7.41
CA HIS A 157 -18.28 18.02 6.32
C HIS A 157 -16.90 17.78 5.68
N ILE A 158 -15.90 18.63 5.97
CA ILE A 158 -14.52 18.47 5.51
C ILE A 158 -13.57 18.10 6.67
N SER A 159 -14.11 17.83 7.85
CA SER A 159 -13.32 17.47 9.04
C SER A 159 -13.23 15.96 9.17
N ASP A 160 -12.01 15.44 9.33
CA ASP A 160 -11.76 14.02 9.59
C ASP A 160 -12.08 13.65 11.04
N ILE A 161 -11.88 14.60 11.96
CA ILE A 161 -12.12 14.43 13.39
C ILE A 161 -12.96 15.61 13.89
N VAL A 162 -14.05 15.32 14.59
CA VAL A 162 -14.92 16.32 15.22
C VAL A 162 -15.01 16.00 16.72
N ILE A 163 -14.56 16.93 17.57
CA ILE A 163 -14.57 16.77 19.03
C ILE A 163 -15.43 17.85 19.67
N ASP A 164 -16.31 17.43 20.57
CA ASP A 164 -17.07 18.30 21.44
C ASP A 164 -16.29 18.55 22.74
N ILE A 165 -15.78 19.77 22.92
CA ILE A 165 -14.88 20.11 24.03
C ILE A 165 -15.61 20.32 25.37
N GLU A 166 -16.94 20.16 25.41
CA GLU A 166 -17.72 20.26 26.65
C GLU A 166 -17.84 18.94 27.40
N LYS A 167 -17.65 17.82 26.69
CA LYS A 167 -17.95 16.48 27.22
C LYS A 167 -16.82 15.89 28.06
N ASP A 168 -15.60 16.33 27.81
CA ASP A 168 -14.38 15.73 28.33
C ASP A 168 -13.54 16.79 29.08
N THR A 169 -12.73 16.35 30.04
CA THR A 169 -11.72 17.23 30.65
C THR A 169 -10.64 17.58 29.64
N GLU A 170 -9.94 18.71 29.84
CA GLU A 170 -8.86 19.16 28.95
C GLU A 170 -7.77 18.07 28.74
N LYS A 171 -7.47 17.28 29.76
CA LYS A 171 -6.53 16.16 29.67
C LYS A 171 -7.06 15.01 28.80
N GLU A 172 -8.34 14.67 28.95
CA GLU A 172 -9.00 13.63 28.14
C GLU A 172 -9.08 14.07 26.67
N ILE A 173 -9.42 15.33 26.40
CA ILE A 173 -9.43 15.89 25.03
C ILE A 173 -8.06 15.72 24.37
N HIS A 174 -6.97 16.04 25.07
CA HIS A 174 -5.62 15.90 24.51
C HIS A 174 -5.25 14.44 24.21
N CYS A 175 -5.54 13.50 25.11
CA CYS A 175 -5.26 12.09 24.93
C CYS A 175 -6.13 11.48 23.82
N ASN A 176 -7.45 11.72 23.85
CA ASN A 176 -8.41 11.24 22.87
C ASN A 176 -8.06 11.77 21.48
N LEU A 177 -7.72 13.06 21.36
CA LEU A 177 -7.36 13.65 20.07
C LEU A 177 -6.06 13.08 19.51
N ALA A 178 -5.05 12.82 20.36
CA ALA A 178 -3.82 12.17 19.91
C ALA A 178 -4.08 10.73 19.42
N GLU A 179 -4.93 9.97 20.12
CA GLU A 179 -5.33 8.62 19.71
C GLU A 179 -6.16 8.61 18.42
N LEU A 180 -7.11 9.54 18.28
CA LEU A 180 -7.92 9.69 17.08
C LEU A 180 -7.09 10.11 15.88
N ILE A 181 -6.17 11.08 16.04
CA ILE A 181 -5.22 11.47 14.99
C ILE A 181 -4.38 10.27 14.59
N PHE A 182 -3.81 9.53 15.55
CA PHE A 182 -3.03 8.33 15.26
C PHE A 182 -3.88 7.27 14.52
N SER A 183 -5.11 7.05 14.94
CA SER A 183 -6.03 6.10 14.31
C SER A 183 -6.40 6.54 12.89
N THR A 184 -6.69 7.82 12.66
CA THR A 184 -6.97 8.40 11.35
C THR A 184 -5.74 8.32 10.44
N MET A 185 -4.54 8.56 10.98
CA MET A 185 -3.29 8.31 10.25
C MET A 185 -3.15 6.85 9.85
N VAL A 186 -3.41 5.91 10.78
CA VAL A 186 -3.30 4.48 10.52
C VAL A 186 -4.36 3.98 9.53
N MET A 187 -5.59 4.50 9.59
CA MET A 187 -6.68 4.14 8.69
C MET A 187 -6.52 4.78 7.30
N GLY A 188 -6.01 6.02 7.23
CA GLY A 188 -5.72 6.72 5.97
C GLY A 188 -4.46 6.22 5.27
N MET A 189 -3.57 5.53 6.00
CA MET A 189 -2.42 4.84 5.43
C MET A 189 -2.81 3.40 5.09
N SER A 190 -3.05 3.12 3.80
CA SER A 190 -2.86 1.78 3.27
C SER A 190 -1.40 1.39 3.56
N SER A 191 -1.16 0.71 4.68
CA SER A 191 0.20 0.40 5.09
C SER A 191 0.89 -0.38 3.96
N PRO A 192 2.08 0.02 3.48
CA PRO A 192 2.71 -0.59 2.28
C PRO A 192 3.06 -2.08 2.41
N ASN A 193 2.86 -2.67 3.59
CA ASN A 193 2.99 -4.11 3.86
C ASN A 193 1.63 -4.85 3.91
N THR A 194 0.52 -4.17 3.62
CA THR A 194 -0.84 -4.70 3.61
C THR A 194 -1.40 -4.64 2.19
N PHE A 195 -2.06 -5.71 1.76
CA PHE A 195 -2.64 -5.85 0.42
C PHE A 195 -4.11 -6.31 0.51
N GLY A 196 -4.99 -5.68 -0.26
CA GLY A 196 -6.44 -5.94 -0.29
C GLY A 196 -7.25 -4.90 0.50
N GLU A 197 -8.58 -4.90 0.31
CA GLU A 197 -9.51 -3.95 0.95
C GLU A 197 -10.44 -4.64 1.96
N ILE A 198 -11.15 -5.70 1.57
CA ILE A 198 -12.02 -6.48 2.46
C ILE A 198 -11.21 -7.65 3.02
N VAL A 199 -10.60 -8.44 2.13
CA VAL A 199 -9.68 -9.52 2.50
C VAL A 199 -8.27 -8.96 2.46
N ARG A 200 -7.73 -8.70 3.65
CA ARG A 200 -6.47 -7.96 3.79
C ARG A 200 -5.38 -8.88 4.31
N VAL A 201 -4.27 -8.95 3.60
CA VAL A 201 -3.07 -9.64 4.07
C VAL A 201 -2.00 -8.63 4.44
N THR A 202 -1.52 -8.70 5.68
CA THR A 202 -0.34 -7.96 6.15
C THR A 202 0.81 -8.93 6.33
N THR A 203 1.90 -8.78 5.56
CA THR A 203 3.09 -9.64 5.71
C THR A 203 4.08 -9.04 6.71
N PHE A 204 4.89 -9.89 7.37
CA PHE A 204 5.95 -9.47 8.28
C PHE A 204 7.17 -10.40 8.25
N GLY A 205 8.28 -9.88 8.79
CA GLY A 205 9.54 -10.61 8.99
C GLY A 205 10.57 -10.44 7.87
N GLU A 206 11.82 -10.70 8.24
CA GLU A 206 13.00 -10.63 7.37
C GLU A 206 13.59 -12.03 7.14
N SER A 207 14.28 -12.20 6.01
CA SER A 207 14.93 -13.46 5.66
C SER A 207 15.90 -14.00 6.71
N HIS A 208 16.60 -13.12 7.42
CA HIS A 208 17.53 -13.44 8.51
C HIS A 208 16.98 -13.03 9.91
N GLY A 209 15.67 -12.82 10.03
CA GLY A 209 14.98 -12.60 11.31
C GLY A 209 14.52 -13.91 11.96
N ALA A 210 13.92 -13.86 13.15
CA ALA A 210 13.48 -15.08 13.85
C ALA A 210 12.41 -15.89 13.08
N ALA A 211 11.53 -15.18 12.36
CA ALA A 211 10.44 -15.77 11.61
C ALA A 211 9.96 -14.82 10.50
N VAL A 212 9.17 -15.37 9.59
CA VAL A 212 8.36 -14.63 8.62
C VAL A 212 6.91 -15.08 8.72
N GLY A 213 5.97 -14.26 8.28
CA GLY A 213 4.56 -14.61 8.41
C GLY A 213 3.61 -13.63 7.76
N ALA A 214 2.33 -13.87 8.01
CA ALA A 214 1.26 -12.99 7.58
C ALA A 214 0.11 -12.99 8.58
N VAL A 215 -0.59 -11.86 8.66
CA VAL A 215 -1.91 -11.74 9.26
C VAL A 215 -2.92 -11.59 8.13
N LEU A 216 -3.88 -12.50 8.04
CA LEU A 216 -4.96 -12.45 7.07
C LEU A 216 -6.26 -12.08 7.78
N ASP A 217 -6.85 -10.96 7.37
CA ASP A 217 -8.10 -10.41 7.90
C ASP A 217 -9.22 -10.46 6.85
N GLY A 218 -10.48 -10.34 7.29
CA GLY A 218 -11.66 -10.34 6.42
C GLY A 218 -12.14 -11.73 5.97
N VAL A 219 -11.64 -12.79 6.61
CA VAL A 219 -12.08 -14.17 6.35
C VAL A 219 -13.34 -14.46 7.18
N ALA A 220 -14.41 -14.92 6.53
CA ALA A 220 -15.68 -15.24 7.19
C ALA A 220 -15.51 -16.40 8.21
N PRO A 221 -16.31 -16.43 9.30
CA PRO A 221 -16.31 -17.55 10.25
C PRO A 221 -16.90 -18.83 9.64
N GLY A 222 -16.54 -19.98 10.22
CA GLY A 222 -17.14 -21.28 9.93
C GLY A 222 -16.49 -22.08 8.79
N ILE A 223 -15.37 -21.63 8.25
CA ILE A 223 -14.65 -22.29 7.15
C ILE A 223 -13.66 -23.29 7.73
N ASP A 224 -13.72 -24.55 7.30
CA ASP A 224 -12.75 -25.56 7.71
C ASP A 224 -11.34 -25.18 7.22
N LEU A 225 -10.37 -25.06 8.13
CA LEU A 225 -9.00 -24.70 7.81
C LEU A 225 -8.02 -25.33 8.80
N SER A 226 -6.94 -25.89 8.26
CA SER A 226 -5.86 -26.53 8.99
C SER A 226 -4.50 -26.05 8.47
N GLU A 227 -3.44 -26.32 9.24
CA GLU A 227 -2.06 -26.07 8.79
C GLU A 227 -1.72 -26.87 7.53
N ASP A 228 -2.27 -28.07 7.36
CA ASP A 228 -2.01 -28.93 6.19
C ASP A 228 -2.47 -28.30 4.87
N ASP A 229 -3.62 -27.60 4.89
CA ASP A 229 -4.14 -26.85 3.74
C ASP A 229 -3.12 -25.82 3.24
N ILE A 230 -2.45 -25.15 4.18
CA ILE A 230 -1.48 -24.09 3.91
C ILE A 230 -0.11 -24.69 3.57
N GLN A 231 0.27 -25.74 4.28
CA GLN A 231 1.56 -26.41 4.13
C GLN A 231 1.72 -27.00 2.73
N ALA A 232 0.64 -27.49 2.11
CA ALA A 232 0.67 -27.99 0.73
C ALA A 232 1.17 -26.94 -0.27
N GLU A 233 0.69 -25.70 -0.17
CA GLU A 233 1.09 -24.59 -1.05
C GLU A 233 2.49 -24.06 -0.70
N LEU A 234 2.83 -23.99 0.60
CA LEU A 234 4.19 -23.64 1.03
C LEU A 234 5.22 -24.65 0.55
N ASN A 235 4.88 -25.95 0.59
CA ASN A 235 5.70 -27.00 0.03
C ASN A 235 5.93 -26.75 -1.45
N ARG A 236 4.91 -26.41 -2.25
CA ARG A 236 5.09 -26.09 -3.67
C ARG A 236 6.06 -24.91 -3.91
N ARG A 237 6.13 -23.93 -3.00
CA ARG A 237 7.03 -22.75 -3.12
C ARG A 237 8.46 -23.00 -2.63
N ARG A 238 8.64 -23.98 -1.75
CA ARG A 238 9.87 -24.28 -1.02
C ARG A 238 11.10 -24.45 -1.93
N PRO A 239 12.30 -23.98 -1.53
CA PRO A 239 13.54 -24.32 -2.24
C PRO A 239 13.87 -25.82 -2.13
N GLY A 240 14.86 -26.28 -2.91
CA GLY A 240 15.50 -27.59 -2.71
C GLY A 240 14.74 -28.79 -3.26
N GLN A 241 13.65 -28.58 -3.98
CA GLN A 241 12.82 -29.68 -4.50
C GLN A 241 13.41 -30.40 -5.71
N SER A 242 14.35 -29.74 -6.41
CA SER A 242 14.86 -30.24 -7.68
C SER A 242 16.24 -29.69 -8.01
N ARG A 243 16.90 -30.29 -9.02
CA ARG A 243 18.23 -29.89 -9.50
C ARG A 243 18.27 -28.48 -10.09
N VAL A 244 17.11 -27.95 -10.53
CA VAL A 244 16.96 -26.60 -11.09
C VAL A 244 16.74 -25.52 -10.03
N SER A 245 16.60 -25.90 -8.76
CA SER A 245 16.44 -24.99 -7.62
C SER A 245 17.68 -24.95 -6.72
N THR A 246 17.75 -23.96 -5.83
CA THR A 246 18.77 -23.86 -4.79
C THR A 246 18.69 -25.07 -3.84
N PRO A 247 19.82 -25.70 -3.48
CA PRO A 247 19.85 -26.88 -2.60
C PRO A 247 19.72 -26.54 -1.10
N ARG A 248 18.88 -25.56 -0.73
CA ARG A 248 18.50 -25.32 0.67
C ARG A 248 17.29 -26.17 1.01
N ASP A 249 17.27 -26.80 2.19
CA ASP A 249 16.15 -27.64 2.66
C ASP A 249 15.43 -26.97 3.83
N GLU A 250 14.88 -25.78 3.56
CA GLU A 250 14.05 -25.05 4.51
C GLU A 250 12.69 -25.76 4.59
N LYS A 251 12.25 -26.26 5.75
CA LYS A 251 11.00 -27.03 5.85
C LYS A 251 9.74 -26.19 5.68
N ASP A 252 9.84 -24.89 5.93
CA ASP A 252 8.74 -23.90 5.83
C ASP A 252 7.47 -24.35 6.58
N ARG A 253 7.64 -24.81 7.82
CA ARG A 253 6.54 -25.24 8.68
C ARG A 253 5.72 -24.05 9.12
N VAL A 254 4.45 -24.03 8.73
CA VAL A 254 3.49 -23.02 9.15
C VAL A 254 2.93 -23.34 10.52
N HIS A 255 2.76 -22.29 11.32
CA HIS A 255 2.06 -22.29 12.59
C HIS A 255 0.91 -21.29 12.54
N ILE A 256 -0.31 -21.74 12.80
CA ILE A 256 -1.46 -20.84 12.96
C ILE A 256 -1.57 -20.43 14.43
N LEU A 257 -1.47 -19.12 14.69
CA LEU A 257 -1.46 -18.56 16.05
C LEU A 257 -2.80 -18.00 16.50
N SER A 258 -3.68 -17.61 15.56
CA SER A 258 -4.98 -17.01 15.86
C SER A 258 -5.99 -17.27 14.75
N GLY A 259 -7.24 -16.86 14.96
CA GLY A 259 -8.28 -16.88 13.92
C GLY A 259 -8.95 -18.23 13.71
N ILE A 260 -8.49 -19.30 14.36
CA ILE A 260 -9.03 -20.67 14.26
C ILE A 260 -9.47 -21.21 15.63
N PHE A 261 -10.64 -21.84 15.66
CA PHE A 261 -11.16 -22.58 16.80
C PHE A 261 -11.84 -23.86 16.30
N GLU A 262 -11.51 -25.01 16.92
CA GLU A 262 -12.05 -26.33 16.52
C GLU A 262 -11.95 -26.64 15.01
N GLY A 263 -10.83 -26.25 14.39
CA GLY A 263 -10.57 -26.48 12.96
C GLY A 263 -11.32 -25.53 12.02
N LYS A 264 -11.99 -24.50 12.54
CA LYS A 264 -12.77 -23.55 11.76
C LYS A 264 -12.32 -22.10 11.95
N THR A 265 -12.45 -21.30 10.91
CA THR A 265 -12.26 -19.85 10.99
C THR A 265 -13.26 -19.20 11.95
N THR A 266 -12.80 -18.22 12.71
CA THR A 266 -13.60 -17.53 13.73
C THR A 266 -14.20 -16.21 13.26
N GLY A 267 -13.85 -15.75 12.05
CA GLY A 267 -14.19 -14.40 11.59
C GLY A 267 -13.21 -13.31 12.06
N THR A 268 -12.22 -13.68 12.88
CA THR A 268 -11.18 -12.78 13.37
C THR A 268 -9.85 -13.02 12.63
N PRO A 269 -8.85 -12.12 12.76
CA PRO A 269 -7.60 -12.23 12.02
C PRO A 269 -6.86 -13.56 12.22
N ILE A 270 -6.46 -14.18 11.12
CA ILE A 270 -5.69 -15.42 11.07
C ILE A 270 -4.20 -15.06 11.00
N CYS A 271 -3.48 -15.24 12.10
CA CYS A 271 -2.05 -15.04 12.17
C CYS A 271 -1.32 -16.34 11.85
N MET A 272 -0.42 -16.30 10.86
CA MET A 272 0.37 -17.44 10.40
C MET A 272 1.86 -17.11 10.47
N LEU A 273 2.65 -18.03 11.00
CA LEU A 273 4.08 -17.86 11.25
C LEU A 273 4.89 -19.03 10.68
N VAL A 274 6.06 -18.76 10.13
CA VAL A 274 7.06 -19.75 9.75
C VAL A 274 8.40 -19.34 10.35
N TYR A 275 8.99 -20.21 11.19
CA TYR A 275 10.30 -19.97 11.78
C TYR A 275 11.42 -20.13 10.75
N ASN A 276 12.46 -19.32 10.87
CA ASN A 276 13.65 -19.46 10.06
C ASN A 276 14.69 -20.31 10.81
N GLU A 277 14.84 -21.58 10.42
CA GLU A 277 15.68 -22.55 11.14
C GLU A 277 17.13 -22.66 10.61
N ASP A 278 17.38 -22.31 9.34
CA ASP A 278 18.65 -22.56 8.64
C ASP A 278 19.34 -21.26 8.18
N GLN A 279 19.70 -20.39 9.13
CA GLN A 279 20.33 -19.10 8.85
C GLN A 279 21.84 -19.12 9.11
N ASP A 280 22.62 -19.11 8.04
CA ASP A 280 24.05 -18.82 8.08
C ASP A 280 24.33 -17.42 7.52
N SER A 281 24.44 -16.44 8.42
CA SER A 281 24.67 -15.03 8.04
C SER A 281 26.12 -14.73 7.67
N SER A 282 27.07 -15.60 8.04
CA SER A 282 28.52 -15.35 7.90
C SER A 282 28.96 -15.18 6.45
N LYS A 283 28.28 -15.85 5.52
CA LYS A 283 28.55 -15.77 4.06
C LYS A 283 28.19 -14.43 3.45
N TYR A 284 27.43 -13.59 4.15
CA TYR A 284 26.96 -12.30 3.65
C TYR A 284 27.71 -11.11 4.24
N ASP A 285 28.58 -11.30 5.25
CA ASP A 285 29.31 -10.19 5.88
C ASP A 285 30.22 -9.44 4.89
N ALA A 286 30.80 -10.15 3.92
CA ALA A 286 31.59 -9.55 2.83
C ALA A 286 30.77 -8.56 1.97
N LEU A 287 29.43 -8.64 2.01
CA LEU A 287 28.52 -7.81 1.22
C LEU A 287 28.03 -6.58 1.98
N ARG A 288 28.49 -6.36 3.22
CA ARG A 288 28.00 -5.28 4.10
C ARG A 288 28.12 -3.88 3.50
N HIS A 289 29.11 -3.64 2.65
CA HIS A 289 29.35 -2.32 2.07
C HIS A 289 29.15 -2.28 0.55
N VAL A 290 28.82 -3.40 -0.09
CA VAL A 290 28.68 -3.47 -1.55
C VAL A 290 27.21 -3.45 -1.95
N PHE A 291 26.88 -2.84 -3.09
CA PHE A 291 25.56 -2.97 -3.71
C PHE A 291 25.59 -4.12 -4.71
N ARG A 292 24.72 -5.12 -4.58
CA ARG A 292 24.65 -6.22 -5.54
C ARG A 292 23.86 -5.77 -6.78
N PRO A 293 24.41 -5.92 -8.00
CA PRO A 293 23.68 -5.60 -9.22
C PRO A 293 22.34 -6.34 -9.29
N GLY A 294 21.28 -5.61 -9.65
CA GLY A 294 19.92 -6.16 -9.78
C GLY A 294 19.20 -6.49 -8.46
N HIS A 295 19.81 -6.27 -7.30
CA HIS A 295 19.15 -6.35 -5.98
C HIS A 295 18.64 -4.99 -5.51
N ALA A 296 17.91 -4.99 -4.39
CA ALA A 296 17.36 -3.79 -3.77
C ALA A 296 18.35 -3.03 -2.87
N ASP A 297 19.64 -3.42 -2.85
CA ASP A 297 20.60 -2.91 -1.87
C ASP A 297 20.75 -1.37 -1.93
N PHE A 298 20.95 -0.83 -3.13
CA PHE A 298 21.09 0.61 -3.36
C PHE A 298 19.80 1.36 -3.03
N SER A 299 18.65 0.84 -3.49
CA SER A 299 17.37 1.51 -3.28
C SER A 299 16.96 1.51 -1.80
N PHE A 300 17.21 0.43 -1.06
CA PHE A 300 16.98 0.39 0.39
C PHE A 300 17.93 1.32 1.14
N TRP A 301 19.20 1.35 0.76
CA TRP A 301 20.17 2.28 1.33
C TRP A 301 19.75 3.74 1.13
N LYS A 302 19.38 4.14 -0.09
CA LYS A 302 18.93 5.52 -0.36
C LYS A 302 17.57 5.84 0.29
N LYS A 303 16.67 4.87 0.39
CA LYS A 303 15.33 5.07 0.98
C LYS A 303 15.35 5.15 2.51
N TYR A 304 16.10 4.26 3.17
CA TYR A 304 16.04 4.10 4.63
C TYR A 304 17.35 4.49 5.35
N GLY A 305 18.40 4.83 4.62
CA GLY A 305 19.74 5.09 5.19
C GLY A 305 20.45 3.83 5.71
N LEU A 306 19.79 2.67 5.65
CA LEU A 306 20.32 1.38 6.10
C LEU A 306 19.75 0.24 5.25
N ARG A 307 20.43 -0.91 5.26
CA ARG A 307 19.97 -2.12 4.59
C ARG A 307 20.44 -3.36 5.34
N ASP A 308 19.62 -4.40 5.33
CA ASP A 308 20.03 -5.71 5.84
C ASP A 308 20.81 -6.48 4.76
N HIS A 309 22.14 -6.50 4.91
CA HIS A 309 23.05 -7.19 4.00
C HIS A 309 22.97 -8.72 4.11
N ARG A 310 22.36 -9.26 5.18
CA ARG A 310 22.21 -10.69 5.43
C ARG A 310 21.04 -11.23 4.60
N GLY A 311 21.24 -11.43 3.29
CA GLY A 311 20.23 -12.06 2.44
C GLY A 311 19.10 -11.17 1.91
N GLY A 312 19.24 -9.83 2.01
CA GLY A 312 18.31 -8.85 1.42
C GLY A 312 17.15 -8.42 2.34
N GLY A 313 17.14 -8.89 3.59
CA GLY A 313 16.15 -8.46 4.60
C GLY A 313 14.72 -8.68 4.13
N ARG A 314 13.94 -7.59 4.13
CA ARG A 314 12.53 -7.57 3.73
C ARG A 314 12.30 -7.68 2.22
N SER A 315 13.30 -7.38 1.39
CA SER A 315 13.19 -7.50 -0.08
C SER A 315 13.42 -8.92 -0.60
N SER A 316 13.79 -9.84 0.30
CA SER A 316 14.07 -11.24 -0.03
C SER A 316 12.82 -12.00 -0.43
N GLY A 317 12.97 -12.99 -1.33
CA GLY A 317 11.91 -13.94 -1.67
C GLY A 317 11.40 -14.76 -0.47
N ARG A 318 12.04 -14.71 0.71
CA ARG A 318 11.48 -15.27 1.95
C ARG A 318 10.15 -14.61 2.35
N GLU A 319 9.99 -13.32 2.07
CA GLU A 319 8.76 -12.56 2.35
C GLU A 319 7.52 -13.19 1.70
N THR A 320 7.69 -13.80 0.52
CA THR A 320 6.57 -14.40 -0.21
C THR A 320 6.01 -15.66 0.46
N ILE A 321 6.58 -16.13 1.57
CA ILE A 321 5.97 -17.15 2.44
C ILE A 321 4.65 -16.63 3.02
N GLY A 322 4.63 -15.40 3.52
CA GLY A 322 3.40 -14.79 4.05
C GLY A 322 2.31 -14.69 2.97
N ARG A 323 2.71 -14.36 1.75
CA ARG A 323 1.81 -14.29 0.59
C ARG A 323 1.23 -15.65 0.22
N VAL A 324 2.05 -16.69 0.17
CA VAL A 324 1.60 -18.06 -0.15
C VAL A 324 0.73 -18.61 0.97
N ALA A 325 1.07 -18.34 2.24
CA ALA A 325 0.27 -18.78 3.36
C ALA A 325 -1.16 -18.19 3.33
N ALA A 326 -1.27 -16.87 3.12
CA ALA A 326 -2.55 -16.21 2.97
C ALA A 326 -3.29 -16.61 1.68
N GLY A 327 -2.56 -16.76 0.58
CA GLY A 327 -3.11 -17.19 -0.71
C GLY A 327 -3.67 -18.62 -0.67
N ALA A 328 -3.11 -19.51 0.13
CA ALA A 328 -3.64 -20.86 0.32
C ALA A 328 -5.05 -20.83 0.93
N VAL A 329 -5.26 -19.97 1.93
CA VAL A 329 -6.59 -19.74 2.52
C VAL A 329 -7.55 -19.19 1.45
N ALA A 330 -7.11 -18.17 0.70
CA ALA A 330 -7.92 -17.57 -0.35
C ALA A 330 -8.29 -18.57 -1.46
N ARG A 331 -7.33 -19.41 -1.87
CA ARG A 331 -7.51 -20.46 -2.89
C ARG A 331 -8.50 -21.52 -2.43
N LYS A 332 -8.43 -21.95 -1.16
CA LYS A 332 -9.40 -22.89 -0.58
C LYS A 332 -10.81 -22.32 -0.64
N MET A 333 -10.98 -21.05 -0.30
CA MET A 333 -12.29 -20.37 -0.36
C MET A 333 -12.81 -20.23 -1.78
N LEU A 334 -11.96 -19.85 -2.74
CA LEU A 334 -12.32 -19.73 -4.15
C LEU A 334 -12.68 -21.09 -4.77
N GLY A 335 -12.02 -22.17 -4.35
CA GLY A 335 -12.35 -23.53 -4.78
C GLY A 335 -13.78 -23.94 -4.41
N ASN A 336 -14.29 -23.51 -3.25
CA ASN A 336 -15.68 -23.72 -2.86
C ASN A 336 -16.69 -22.94 -3.75
N GLU A 337 -16.23 -21.90 -4.42
CA GLU A 337 -17.00 -21.09 -5.38
C GLU A 337 -16.80 -21.59 -6.82
N GLY A 338 -16.03 -22.66 -7.03
CA GLY A 338 -15.72 -23.22 -8.35
C GLY A 338 -14.66 -22.44 -9.15
N ILE A 339 -14.05 -21.40 -8.58
CA ILE A 339 -13.02 -20.60 -9.25
C ILE A 339 -11.68 -21.34 -9.16
N GLU A 340 -11.09 -21.63 -10.31
CA GLU A 340 -9.81 -22.35 -10.42
C GLU A 340 -8.69 -21.40 -10.85
N ILE A 341 -7.55 -21.48 -10.18
CA ILE A 341 -6.35 -20.70 -10.52
C ILE A 341 -5.22 -21.68 -10.81
N CYS A 342 -4.56 -21.50 -11.95
CA CYS A 342 -3.44 -22.32 -12.37
C CYS A 342 -2.37 -21.45 -13.04
N ALA A 343 -1.10 -21.65 -12.69
CA ALA A 343 0.01 -21.04 -13.40
C ALA A 343 1.11 -22.04 -13.75
N TYR A 344 1.85 -21.75 -14.82
CA TYR A 344 2.94 -22.60 -15.32
C TYR A 344 4.01 -21.78 -16.05
N ALA A 345 5.21 -22.36 -16.19
CA ALA A 345 6.26 -21.79 -17.00
C ALA A 345 5.89 -21.91 -18.49
N GLU A 346 5.56 -20.79 -19.13
CA GLU A 346 5.30 -20.72 -20.57
C GLU A 346 6.60 -20.63 -21.35
N MET A 347 7.60 -19.91 -20.81
CA MET A 347 8.92 -19.76 -21.41
C MET A 347 10.01 -19.73 -20.35
N ILE A 348 11.13 -20.42 -20.57
CA ILE A 348 12.35 -20.30 -19.77
C ILE A 348 13.54 -20.18 -20.71
N ALA A 349 14.44 -19.24 -20.44
CA ALA A 349 15.66 -19.03 -21.25
C ALA A 349 15.39 -18.85 -22.77
N GLY A 350 14.23 -18.31 -23.14
CA GLY A 350 13.82 -18.12 -24.54
C GLY A 350 13.21 -19.35 -25.21
N ILE A 351 13.15 -20.49 -24.51
CA ILE A 351 12.46 -21.70 -24.98
C ILE A 351 11.00 -21.59 -24.56
N THR A 352 10.09 -21.58 -25.52
CA THR A 352 8.64 -21.38 -25.30
C THR A 352 7.89 -22.69 -25.52
N GLY A 353 6.95 -23.00 -24.64
CA GLY A 353 6.02 -24.11 -24.82
C GLY A 353 5.04 -23.84 -25.96
N GLU A 354 4.72 -24.88 -26.72
CA GLU A 354 3.78 -24.84 -27.85
C GLU A 354 2.45 -25.54 -27.51
N ARG A 355 2.46 -26.38 -26.46
CA ARG A 355 1.30 -27.15 -25.98
C ARG A 355 1.06 -26.90 -24.49
N VAL A 356 -0.17 -27.16 -24.06
CA VAL A 356 -0.58 -27.01 -22.66
C VAL A 356 -1.26 -28.29 -22.18
N ASP A 357 -0.54 -29.08 -21.39
CA ASP A 357 -1.06 -30.18 -20.57
C ASP A 357 -0.98 -29.80 -19.08
N TYR A 358 -2.12 -29.38 -18.53
CA TYR A 358 -2.22 -29.00 -17.12
C TYR A 358 -1.85 -30.14 -16.16
N SER A 359 -2.06 -31.40 -16.55
CA SER A 359 -1.76 -32.56 -15.71
C SER A 359 -0.25 -32.83 -15.58
N PHE A 360 0.56 -32.16 -16.39
CA PHE A 360 2.02 -32.32 -16.43
C PHE A 360 2.78 -31.28 -15.60
N ILE A 361 2.13 -30.16 -15.24
CA ILE A 361 2.78 -29.01 -14.58
C ILE A 361 3.56 -29.43 -13.33
N GLU A 362 2.95 -30.19 -12.41
CA GLU A 362 3.62 -30.61 -11.16
C GLU A 362 4.46 -31.90 -11.32
N LYS A 363 4.54 -32.48 -12.53
CA LYS A 363 5.30 -33.72 -12.80
C LYS A 363 6.74 -33.46 -13.26
N ASN A 364 7.13 -32.21 -13.44
CA ASN A 364 8.46 -31.81 -13.89
C ASN A 364 9.03 -30.67 -13.04
N SER A 365 10.35 -30.55 -13.01
CA SER A 365 11.01 -29.61 -12.09
C SER A 365 10.94 -28.14 -12.50
N VAL A 366 10.60 -27.86 -13.75
CA VAL A 366 10.50 -26.49 -14.29
C VAL A 366 9.07 -25.96 -14.30
N ARG A 367 8.10 -26.80 -13.92
CA ARG A 367 6.66 -26.51 -13.94
C ARG A 367 6.16 -26.00 -15.29
N ALA A 368 6.70 -26.54 -16.37
CA ALA A 368 6.18 -26.30 -17.71
C ALA A 368 4.92 -27.13 -17.94
N ALA A 369 3.98 -26.59 -18.71
CA ALA A 369 2.80 -27.33 -19.16
C ALA A 369 3.05 -28.14 -20.45
N ASP A 370 4.18 -27.93 -21.11
CA ASP A 370 4.55 -28.62 -22.35
C ASP A 370 5.55 -29.77 -22.07
N PRO A 371 5.14 -31.04 -22.17
CA PRO A 371 6.04 -32.18 -21.98
C PRO A 371 7.21 -32.22 -22.97
N ASP A 372 7.00 -31.73 -24.19
CA ASP A 372 7.99 -31.77 -25.26
C ASP A 372 9.10 -30.73 -25.02
N LYS A 373 8.78 -29.63 -24.31
CA LYS A 373 9.71 -28.52 -24.04
C LYS A 373 10.30 -28.50 -22.64
N ALA A 374 9.70 -29.19 -21.67
CA ALA A 374 10.18 -29.17 -20.29
C ALA A 374 11.64 -29.62 -20.13
N ALA A 375 12.05 -30.66 -20.86
CA ALA A 375 13.44 -31.14 -20.83
C ALA A 375 14.42 -30.12 -21.40
N GLU A 376 14.09 -29.47 -22.53
CA GLU A 376 14.92 -28.42 -23.13
C GLU A 376 15.05 -27.21 -22.17
N MET A 377 13.97 -26.81 -21.51
CA MET A 377 13.97 -25.75 -20.49
C MET A 377 14.88 -26.12 -19.30
N GLU A 378 14.80 -27.37 -18.81
CA GLU A 378 15.65 -27.85 -17.72
C GLU A 378 17.13 -27.84 -18.11
N GLU A 379 17.46 -28.32 -19.32
CA GLU A 379 18.83 -28.30 -19.84
C GLU A 379 19.37 -26.87 -19.95
N ALA A 380 18.56 -25.92 -20.41
CA ALA A 380 18.96 -24.51 -20.50
C ALA A 380 19.27 -23.91 -19.11
N ILE A 381 18.47 -24.22 -18.09
CA ILE A 381 18.74 -23.81 -16.70
C ILE A 381 20.07 -24.41 -16.21
N MET A 382 20.30 -25.70 -16.48
CA MET A 382 21.52 -26.38 -16.07
C MET A 382 22.76 -25.85 -16.80
N ALA A 383 22.62 -25.47 -18.08
CA ALA A 383 23.67 -24.81 -18.84
C ALA A 383 24.01 -23.43 -18.25
N ALA A 384 23.01 -22.62 -17.90
CA ALA A 384 23.22 -21.34 -17.23
C ALA A 384 23.96 -21.53 -15.90
N ARG A 385 23.54 -22.50 -15.08
CA ARG A 385 24.22 -22.86 -13.82
C ARG A 385 25.68 -23.24 -14.04
N LYS A 386 25.97 -24.09 -15.03
CA LYS A 386 27.35 -24.51 -15.37
C LYS A 386 28.20 -23.31 -15.81
N ASN A 387 27.59 -22.35 -16.48
CA ASN A 387 28.21 -21.09 -16.89
C ASN A 387 28.26 -20.03 -15.77
N ARG A 388 27.92 -20.41 -14.53
CA ARG A 388 27.88 -19.54 -13.35
C ARG A 388 26.90 -18.37 -13.50
N ASP A 389 25.89 -18.52 -14.34
CA ASP A 389 24.90 -17.51 -14.72
C ASP A 389 23.47 -17.94 -14.35
N SER A 390 22.47 -17.12 -14.69
CA SER A 390 21.06 -17.40 -14.45
C SER A 390 20.18 -17.02 -15.65
N VAL A 391 18.94 -17.51 -15.67
CA VAL A 391 17.95 -17.25 -16.72
C VAL A 391 16.59 -16.88 -16.13
N GLY A 392 15.87 -16.04 -16.87
CA GLY A 392 14.49 -15.64 -16.58
C GLY A 392 13.48 -16.43 -17.41
N GLY A 393 12.26 -15.93 -17.46
CA GLY A 393 11.19 -16.56 -18.22
C GLY A 393 9.87 -15.82 -18.18
N ILE A 394 8.84 -16.45 -18.73
CA ILE A 394 7.45 -16.00 -18.70
C ILE A 394 6.62 -17.07 -17.99
N VAL A 395 5.85 -16.64 -16.99
CA VAL A 395 4.82 -17.46 -16.34
C VAL A 395 3.48 -17.09 -16.95
N ARG A 396 2.68 -18.11 -17.31
CA ARG A 396 1.29 -17.91 -17.68
C ARG A 396 0.40 -18.30 -16.51
N CYS A 397 -0.52 -17.42 -16.13
CA CYS A 397 -1.53 -17.62 -15.10
C CYS A 397 -2.92 -17.57 -15.74
N ILE A 398 -3.77 -18.53 -15.40
CA ILE A 398 -5.12 -18.67 -15.91
C ILE A 398 -6.07 -18.79 -14.72
N ILE A 399 -7.14 -18.00 -14.73
CA ILE A 399 -8.22 -18.05 -13.74
C ILE A 399 -9.49 -18.46 -14.49
N LYS A 400 -10.00 -19.66 -14.18
CA LYS A 400 -11.18 -20.23 -14.82
C LYS A 400 -12.41 -20.08 -13.94
N ASN A 401 -13.58 -20.16 -14.57
CA ASN A 401 -14.89 -20.08 -13.92
C ASN A 401 -15.06 -18.79 -13.10
N CYS A 402 -14.33 -17.72 -13.44
CA CYS A 402 -14.53 -16.42 -12.84
C CYS A 402 -15.93 -15.91 -13.24
N PRO A 403 -16.80 -15.52 -12.29
CA PRO A 403 -18.09 -14.93 -12.66
C PRO A 403 -17.87 -13.61 -13.40
N ALA A 404 -18.81 -13.24 -14.27
CA ALA A 404 -18.83 -11.92 -14.88
C ALA A 404 -19.19 -10.86 -13.83
N GLY A 405 -18.54 -9.70 -13.89
CA GLY A 405 -18.87 -8.56 -13.03
C GLY A 405 -17.94 -8.32 -11.83
N LEU A 406 -16.76 -8.95 -11.76
CA LEU A 406 -15.75 -8.66 -10.74
C LEU A 406 -14.82 -7.52 -11.20
N GLY A 407 -14.57 -6.55 -10.34
CA GLY A 407 -13.73 -5.37 -10.62
C GLY A 407 -14.52 -4.07 -10.71
N ASP A 408 -13.80 -2.95 -10.83
CA ASP A 408 -14.37 -1.61 -10.89
C ASP A 408 -14.01 -0.90 -12.22
N PRO A 409 -14.77 0.11 -12.67
CA PRO A 409 -14.56 0.71 -13.99
C PRO A 409 -13.39 1.72 -14.09
N VAL A 410 -12.89 2.27 -12.98
CA VAL A 410 -11.94 3.41 -12.99
C VAL A 410 -10.61 3.08 -12.34
N PHE A 411 -10.52 3.12 -10.99
CA PHE A 411 -9.27 2.92 -10.26
C PHE A 411 -9.14 1.53 -9.62
N GLY A 412 -10.26 0.87 -9.32
CA GLY A 412 -10.30 -0.51 -8.80
C GLY A 412 -10.41 -1.58 -9.89
N LYS A 413 -9.91 -1.32 -11.10
CA LYS A 413 -10.03 -2.27 -12.21
C LYS A 413 -9.38 -3.61 -11.87
N LEU A 414 -10.01 -4.71 -12.28
CA LEU A 414 -9.52 -6.05 -11.96
C LEU A 414 -8.13 -6.31 -12.56
N ASP A 415 -7.90 -5.88 -13.79
CA ASP A 415 -6.59 -5.95 -14.46
C ASP A 415 -5.53 -5.10 -13.73
N ALA A 416 -5.90 -3.92 -13.22
CA ALA A 416 -5.03 -3.08 -12.41
C ALA A 416 -4.68 -3.75 -11.06
N ARG A 417 -5.67 -4.32 -10.36
CA ARG A 417 -5.46 -5.05 -9.09
C ARG A 417 -4.58 -6.27 -9.29
N LEU A 418 -4.84 -7.09 -10.31
CA LEU A 418 -4.01 -8.24 -10.67
C LEU A 418 -2.59 -7.80 -11.04
N SER A 419 -2.45 -6.74 -11.84
CA SER A 419 -1.15 -6.19 -12.22
C SER A 419 -0.35 -5.73 -11.01
N MET A 420 -0.97 -5.01 -10.07
CA MET A 420 -0.34 -4.62 -8.81
C MET A 420 0.10 -5.84 -8.00
N ALA A 421 -0.77 -6.85 -7.87
CA ALA A 421 -0.46 -8.11 -7.20
C ALA A 421 0.80 -8.75 -7.79
N PHE A 422 0.89 -8.86 -9.12
CA PHE A 422 2.04 -9.50 -9.78
C PHE A 422 3.31 -8.63 -9.78
N PHE A 423 3.21 -7.33 -10.05
CA PHE A 423 4.37 -6.42 -9.99
C PHE A 423 4.94 -6.27 -8.59
N SER A 424 4.15 -6.50 -7.54
CA SER A 424 4.64 -6.50 -6.17
C SER A 424 5.52 -7.72 -5.84
N ILE A 425 5.57 -8.74 -6.70
CA ILE A 425 6.43 -9.91 -6.53
C ILE A 425 7.83 -9.57 -7.02
N GLY A 426 8.84 -9.90 -6.19
CA GLY A 426 10.24 -9.71 -6.56
C GLY A 426 10.58 -10.34 -7.92
N ALA A 427 11.41 -9.64 -8.71
CA ALA A 427 11.86 -10.03 -10.04
C ALA A 427 10.83 -9.96 -11.19
N VAL A 428 9.55 -9.67 -10.93
CA VAL A 428 8.59 -9.39 -12.01
C VAL A 428 8.91 -8.05 -12.67
N LYS A 429 8.94 -8.03 -14.01
CA LYS A 429 9.27 -6.84 -14.82
C LYS A 429 8.23 -6.50 -15.89
N GLY A 430 7.23 -7.35 -16.10
CA GLY A 430 6.15 -7.11 -17.05
C GLY A 430 4.93 -7.97 -16.73
N VAL A 431 3.74 -7.45 -17.02
CA VAL A 431 2.45 -8.15 -16.89
C VAL A 431 1.64 -7.82 -18.15
N GLU A 432 1.06 -8.86 -18.76
CA GLU A 432 0.17 -8.77 -19.92
C GLU A 432 -1.16 -9.43 -19.60
N ILE A 433 -2.28 -8.82 -19.98
CA ILE A 433 -3.61 -9.41 -19.90
C ILE A 433 -4.09 -9.74 -21.31
N GLY A 434 -4.62 -10.95 -21.51
CA GLY A 434 -5.12 -11.42 -22.80
C GLY A 434 -4.04 -11.39 -23.88
N ALA A 435 -4.31 -10.70 -24.98
CA ALA A 435 -3.38 -10.46 -26.09
C ALA A 435 -2.16 -9.61 -25.67
N GLY A 436 -2.22 -8.87 -24.57
CA GLY A 436 -1.06 -8.16 -24.05
C GLY A 436 -0.46 -7.14 -25.03
N PHE A 437 0.87 -7.13 -25.14
CA PHE A 437 1.55 -6.23 -26.07
C PHE A 437 1.25 -6.54 -27.54
N SER A 438 0.81 -7.75 -27.91
CA SER A 438 0.46 -8.03 -29.31
C SER A 438 -0.75 -7.23 -29.79
N ALA A 439 -1.64 -6.82 -28.86
CA ALA A 439 -2.79 -5.96 -29.18
C ALA A 439 -2.37 -4.63 -29.85
N ALA A 440 -1.18 -4.10 -29.53
CA ALA A 440 -0.68 -2.85 -30.11
C ALA A 440 -0.43 -2.94 -31.63
N SER A 441 -0.28 -4.15 -32.17
CA SER A 441 -0.09 -4.41 -33.60
C SER A 441 -1.36 -4.86 -34.32
N MET A 442 -2.48 -5.04 -33.60
CA MET A 442 -3.75 -5.51 -34.15
C MET A 442 -4.64 -4.35 -34.59
N LYS A 443 -5.47 -4.57 -35.60
CA LYS A 443 -6.60 -3.70 -35.91
C LYS A 443 -7.75 -3.97 -34.94
N GLY A 444 -8.63 -3.00 -34.74
CA GLY A 444 -9.85 -3.23 -33.94
C GLY A 444 -10.70 -4.40 -34.44
N SER A 445 -10.78 -4.63 -35.76
CA SER A 445 -11.48 -5.78 -36.34
C SER A 445 -10.86 -7.14 -36.02
N GLU A 446 -9.60 -7.17 -35.59
CA GLU A 446 -8.86 -8.39 -35.24
C GLU A 446 -8.81 -8.58 -33.71
N ASN A 447 -8.75 -7.48 -32.96
CA ASN A 447 -8.64 -7.51 -31.49
C ASN A 447 -9.99 -7.59 -30.79
N ASN A 448 -11.05 -6.97 -31.31
CA ASN A 448 -12.36 -7.01 -30.67
C ASN A 448 -12.87 -8.44 -30.56
N ASP A 449 -13.35 -8.83 -29.37
CA ASP A 449 -13.96 -10.14 -29.13
C ASP A 449 -15.46 -10.11 -29.44
N PRO A 450 -15.94 -10.71 -30.56
CA PRO A 450 -17.34 -10.67 -30.92
C PRO A 450 -18.19 -11.53 -29.97
N MET A 451 -19.46 -11.16 -29.81
CA MET A 451 -20.43 -11.97 -29.07
C MET A 451 -21.56 -12.46 -29.97
N ARG A 452 -21.94 -13.73 -29.81
CA ARG A 452 -23.10 -14.36 -30.46
C ARG A 452 -23.80 -15.26 -29.45
N GLU A 453 -25.14 -15.20 -29.40
CA GLU A 453 -25.96 -16.04 -28.51
C GLU A 453 -25.54 -15.96 -27.03
N GLY A 454 -25.09 -14.76 -26.59
CA GLY A 454 -24.66 -14.52 -25.22
C GLY A 454 -23.23 -14.98 -24.88
N ASN A 455 -22.49 -15.53 -25.84
CA ASN A 455 -21.12 -16.02 -25.65
C ASN A 455 -20.12 -15.22 -26.48
N PHE A 456 -18.91 -15.07 -25.96
CA PHE A 456 -17.78 -14.53 -26.71
C PHE A 456 -17.20 -15.59 -27.66
N GLU A 457 -16.90 -15.21 -28.90
CA GLU A 457 -16.30 -16.09 -29.91
C GLU A 457 -14.76 -16.16 -29.80
N SER A 458 -14.12 -15.19 -29.14
CA SER A 458 -12.67 -15.11 -28.88
C SER A 458 -12.37 -14.47 -27.52
N ASN A 459 -11.10 -14.49 -27.07
CA ASN A 459 -10.69 -13.96 -25.76
C ASN A 459 -9.38 -13.13 -25.82
N ASN A 460 -9.29 -12.19 -26.75
CA ASN A 460 -8.18 -11.25 -26.85
C ASN A 460 -8.12 -10.29 -25.65
N ALA A 461 -9.26 -9.97 -25.04
CA ALA A 461 -9.35 -9.19 -23.81
C ALA A 461 -8.82 -9.93 -22.58
N GLY A 462 -8.64 -11.25 -22.65
CA GLY A 462 -8.13 -12.05 -21.54
C GLY A 462 -9.06 -12.05 -20.33
N GLY A 463 -10.38 -12.14 -20.57
CA GLY A 463 -11.40 -12.25 -19.54
C GLY A 463 -11.74 -10.96 -18.81
N ILE A 464 -11.13 -9.82 -19.17
CA ILE A 464 -11.36 -8.52 -18.50
C ILE A 464 -11.62 -7.45 -19.56
N LEU A 465 -12.77 -6.79 -19.48
CA LEU A 465 -13.14 -5.69 -20.38
C LEU A 465 -13.62 -4.49 -19.57
N GLY A 466 -13.08 -3.30 -19.85
CA GLY A 466 -13.40 -2.10 -19.07
C GLY A 466 -12.97 -2.18 -17.61
N GLY A 467 -12.05 -3.09 -17.26
CA GLY A 467 -11.62 -3.35 -15.88
C GLY A 467 -12.52 -4.32 -15.10
N ILE A 468 -13.49 -4.96 -15.76
CA ILE A 468 -14.46 -5.86 -15.15
C ILE A 468 -14.39 -7.24 -15.82
N SER A 469 -14.50 -8.32 -15.05
CA SER A 469 -14.48 -9.68 -15.59
C SER A 469 -15.67 -9.95 -16.52
N THR A 470 -15.41 -10.62 -17.64
CA THR A 470 -16.43 -10.93 -18.67
C THR A 470 -17.09 -12.30 -18.48
N GLY A 471 -16.54 -13.15 -17.61
CA GLY A 471 -16.95 -14.55 -17.45
C GLY A 471 -16.10 -15.54 -18.26
N GLN A 472 -15.28 -15.06 -19.20
CA GLN A 472 -14.27 -15.89 -19.86
C GLN A 472 -13.07 -16.12 -18.93
N ASP A 473 -12.23 -17.10 -19.28
CA ASP A 473 -10.96 -17.32 -18.61
C ASP A 473 -10.13 -16.03 -18.56
N ILE A 474 -9.68 -15.64 -17.37
CA ILE A 474 -8.73 -14.54 -17.21
C ILE A 474 -7.35 -15.09 -17.52
N VAL A 475 -6.67 -14.48 -18.49
CA VAL A 475 -5.36 -14.95 -18.97
C VAL A 475 -4.33 -13.87 -18.74
N VAL A 476 -3.27 -14.21 -18.00
CA VAL A 476 -2.19 -13.28 -17.66
C VAL A 476 -0.84 -13.89 -18.00
N ARG A 477 0.07 -13.10 -18.58
CA ARG A 477 1.48 -13.46 -18.77
C ARG A 477 2.35 -12.55 -17.93
N ILE A 478 3.29 -13.14 -17.19
CA ILE A 478 4.13 -12.44 -16.22
C ILE A 478 5.60 -12.67 -16.58
N ALA A 479 6.31 -11.58 -16.91
CA ALA A 479 7.72 -11.62 -17.25
C ALA A 479 8.59 -11.55 -15.99
N VAL A 480 9.44 -12.55 -15.80
CA VAL A 480 10.32 -12.69 -14.63
C VAL A 480 11.77 -12.59 -15.08
N LYS A 481 12.51 -11.62 -14.52
CA LYS A 481 13.93 -11.42 -14.86
C LYS A 481 14.81 -12.57 -14.31
N PRO A 482 16.01 -12.77 -14.88
CA PRO A 482 17.00 -13.70 -14.31
C PRO A 482 17.36 -13.37 -12.85
N THR A 483 17.77 -14.39 -12.09
CA THR A 483 18.21 -14.26 -10.70
C THR A 483 19.45 -13.36 -10.61
N PRO A 484 19.43 -12.23 -9.87
CA PRO A 484 20.57 -11.31 -9.89
C PRO A 484 21.86 -11.86 -9.24
N SER A 485 21.73 -12.80 -8.30
CA SER A 485 22.89 -13.42 -7.65
C SER A 485 23.49 -14.52 -8.51
N ILE A 486 24.61 -14.20 -9.15
CA ILE A 486 25.39 -15.10 -10.02
C ILE A 486 26.87 -15.13 -9.57
N ALA A 487 27.56 -16.23 -9.89
CA ALA A 487 28.97 -16.44 -9.54
C ALA A 487 29.95 -15.96 -10.63
N ARG A 488 29.44 -15.25 -11.65
CA ARG A 488 30.24 -14.44 -12.55
C ARG A 488 30.58 -13.10 -11.89
N GLU A 489 31.76 -12.59 -12.22
CA GLU A 489 32.19 -11.26 -11.77
C GLU A 489 31.30 -10.17 -12.40
N GLN A 490 30.90 -9.20 -11.58
CA GLN A 490 30.07 -8.07 -11.98
C GLN A 490 30.66 -6.78 -11.41
N HIS A 491 30.63 -5.70 -12.20
CA HIS A 491 30.98 -4.36 -11.75
C HIS A 491 29.87 -3.75 -10.91
N THR A 492 30.24 -3.05 -9.84
CA THR A 492 29.32 -2.32 -8.97
C THR A 492 30.07 -1.24 -8.18
N CYS A 493 29.40 -0.56 -7.26
CA CYS A 493 30.04 0.33 -6.28
C CYS A 493 29.68 -0.05 -4.84
N ASP A 494 30.49 0.46 -3.91
CA ASP A 494 30.24 0.35 -2.49
C ASP A 494 29.41 1.54 -1.94
N THR A 495 29.13 1.52 -0.63
CA THR A 495 28.38 2.58 0.05
C THR A 495 29.09 3.94 0.08
N ALA A 496 30.37 3.99 -0.28
CA ALA A 496 31.18 5.21 -0.42
C ALA A 496 31.33 5.64 -1.90
N ASP A 497 30.49 5.09 -2.77
CA ASP A 497 30.49 5.32 -4.22
C ASP A 497 31.83 4.98 -4.90
N GLN A 498 32.61 4.07 -4.30
CA GLN A 498 33.86 3.56 -4.91
C GLN A 498 33.57 2.34 -5.77
N ASP A 499 34.14 2.31 -6.97
CA ASP A 499 34.02 1.18 -7.89
C ASP A 499 34.63 -0.08 -7.31
N THR A 500 33.93 -1.19 -7.48
CA THR A 500 34.36 -2.51 -7.03
C THR A 500 33.80 -3.61 -7.92
N VAL A 501 34.25 -4.85 -7.69
CA VAL A 501 33.74 -6.03 -8.37
C VAL A 501 33.18 -7.01 -7.35
N ILE A 502 32.15 -7.74 -7.76
CA ILE A 502 31.50 -8.74 -6.92
C ILE A 502 31.23 -10.00 -7.73
N ALA A 503 31.54 -11.15 -7.14
CA ALA A 503 31.05 -12.45 -7.58
C ALA A 503 30.35 -13.09 -6.38
N ILE A 504 29.08 -13.45 -6.53
CA ILE A 504 28.31 -14.01 -5.42
C ILE A 504 28.42 -15.52 -5.46
N GLU A 505 29.31 -16.05 -4.65
CA GLU A 505 29.48 -17.49 -4.48
C GLU A 505 28.40 -18.08 -3.58
N GLY A 506 27.94 -19.29 -3.91
CA GLY A 506 26.99 -20.02 -3.08
C GLY A 506 25.83 -20.65 -3.84
N ARG A 507 24.79 -20.99 -3.08
CA ARG A 507 23.61 -21.75 -3.51
C ARG A 507 22.50 -20.78 -3.96
N HIS A 508 22.62 -20.22 -5.15
CA HIS A 508 21.59 -19.37 -5.75
C HIS A 508 20.77 -20.13 -6.80
N ASP A 509 19.52 -19.72 -6.99
CA ASP A 509 18.67 -20.28 -8.01
C ASP A 509 19.16 -19.86 -9.41
N PRO A 510 19.52 -20.81 -10.31
CA PRO A 510 19.82 -20.47 -11.70
C PRO A 510 18.57 -20.01 -12.46
N CYS A 511 17.36 -20.32 -11.96
CA CYS A 511 16.09 -19.80 -12.46
C CYS A 511 15.05 -19.80 -11.34
N ILE A 512 14.40 -18.66 -11.09
CA ILE A 512 13.37 -18.51 -10.05
C ILE A 512 11.94 -18.80 -10.56
N VAL A 513 11.75 -18.97 -11.87
CA VAL A 513 10.43 -19.16 -12.50
C VAL A 513 9.63 -20.31 -11.87
N PRO A 514 10.19 -21.51 -11.61
CA PRO A 514 9.40 -22.59 -11.01
C PRO A 514 8.91 -22.26 -9.59
N ARG A 515 9.69 -21.47 -8.85
CA ARG A 515 9.39 -21.10 -7.45
C ARG A 515 8.40 -19.94 -7.34
N ILE A 516 8.34 -19.07 -8.33
CA ILE A 516 7.43 -17.91 -8.32
C ILE A 516 5.98 -18.29 -8.67
N ILE A 517 5.78 -19.44 -9.32
CA ILE A 517 4.46 -19.93 -9.76
C ILE A 517 3.44 -20.00 -8.61
N PRO A 518 3.70 -20.68 -7.47
CA PRO A 518 2.75 -20.69 -6.35
C PRO A 518 2.51 -19.31 -5.75
N VAL A 519 3.49 -18.41 -5.82
CA VAL A 519 3.34 -17.01 -5.37
C VAL A 519 2.39 -16.25 -6.29
N ILE A 520 2.50 -16.43 -7.61
CA ILE A 520 1.60 -15.85 -8.60
C ILE A 520 0.17 -16.36 -8.38
N GLU A 521 -0.02 -17.67 -8.23
CA GLU A 521 -1.33 -18.25 -7.95
C GLU A 521 -1.93 -17.69 -6.66
N SER A 522 -1.11 -17.56 -5.62
CA SER A 522 -1.53 -17.01 -4.32
C SER A 522 -1.94 -15.54 -4.39
N MET A 523 -1.17 -14.71 -5.09
CA MET A 523 -1.49 -13.29 -5.27
C MET A 523 -2.74 -13.11 -6.15
N ALA A 524 -2.93 -13.94 -7.17
CA ALA A 524 -4.17 -13.97 -7.95
C ALA A 524 -5.35 -14.36 -7.04
N ALA A 525 -5.21 -15.39 -6.21
CA ALA A 525 -6.26 -15.85 -5.30
C ALA A 525 -6.70 -14.74 -4.32
N LEU A 526 -5.75 -13.98 -3.78
CA LEU A 526 -6.05 -12.86 -2.90
C LEU A 526 -6.87 -11.78 -3.62
N VAL A 527 -6.46 -11.38 -4.83
CA VAL A 527 -7.21 -10.39 -5.64
C VAL A 527 -8.61 -10.89 -5.98
N MET A 528 -8.74 -12.14 -6.40
CA MET A 528 -10.03 -12.70 -6.81
C MET A 528 -10.99 -12.83 -5.64
N LEU A 529 -10.51 -13.30 -4.48
CA LEU A 529 -11.34 -13.43 -3.29
C LEU A 529 -11.79 -12.06 -2.80
N ASP A 530 -10.89 -11.08 -2.75
CA ASP A 530 -11.21 -9.71 -2.33
C ASP A 530 -12.25 -9.08 -3.27
N SER A 531 -12.04 -9.20 -4.60
CA SER A 531 -12.98 -8.70 -5.62
C SER A 531 -14.35 -9.38 -5.54
N LEU A 532 -14.38 -10.69 -5.30
CA LEU A 532 -15.63 -11.44 -5.11
C LEU A 532 -16.40 -10.94 -3.87
N ARG A 533 -15.69 -10.65 -2.77
CA ARG A 533 -16.30 -10.13 -1.55
C ARG A 533 -16.84 -8.72 -1.75
N MET A 534 -16.10 -7.85 -2.43
CA MET A 534 -16.58 -6.50 -2.78
C MET A 534 -17.86 -6.57 -3.60
N GLN A 535 -17.88 -7.43 -4.62
CA GLN A 535 -19.05 -7.59 -5.48
C GLN A 535 -20.30 -8.04 -4.71
N ARG A 536 -20.13 -8.96 -3.75
CA ARG A 536 -21.23 -9.42 -2.88
C ARG A 536 -21.78 -8.31 -2.00
N CYS A 537 -20.93 -7.40 -1.51
CA CYS A 537 -21.38 -6.25 -0.74
C CYS A 537 -22.21 -5.26 -1.57
N LEU A 538 -21.90 -5.10 -2.87
CA LEU A 538 -22.61 -4.15 -3.75
C LEU A 538 -24.02 -4.62 -4.16
N ARG A 539 -24.21 -5.92 -4.39
CA ARG A 539 -25.50 -6.43 -4.93
C ARG A 539 -26.53 -6.81 -3.87
N GLY A 540 -26.20 -6.72 -2.58
CA GLY A 540 -27.01 -7.32 -1.53
C GLY A 540 -27.05 -8.85 -1.69
N VAL A 541 -27.30 -9.57 -0.61
CA VAL A 541 -27.43 -11.03 -0.67
C VAL A 541 -28.74 -11.38 -1.38
N HIS A 542 -28.68 -11.52 -2.69
CA HIS A 542 -29.72 -12.18 -3.47
C HIS A 542 -29.10 -13.42 -4.10
N ASP A 543 -29.45 -14.56 -3.50
CA ASP A 543 -29.25 -15.91 -4.04
C ASP A 543 -29.82 -16.03 -5.46
#